data_AF-A0ABD2LXV1-F1
#
_entry.id   AF-A0ABD2LXV1-F1
#
_cell.length_a   1.000
_cell.length_b   1.000
_cell.length_c   1.000
_cell.angle_alpha   90.00
_cell.angle_beta   90.00
_cell.angle_gamma   90.00
#
_symmetry.space_group_name_H-M   'P 1'
#
loop_
_entity.id
_entity.type
_entity.pdbx_description
1 polymer ?
#
loop_
_entity_poly.entity_id
_entity_poly.type
_entity_poly.pdbx_seq_one_letter_code
_entity_poly.pdbx_strand_id
1 'polypeptide(L)'
;MAELPSLDTKFMWQHTWPSADVLCEFIASNSELWRGAFTLELGAGIAALPSMTALRCDAAKVVITEQNQEVLEQILCNLERNFDKKFVGEKVRLMGLDWLQPDDSLARVVAEVPNVDFVFASDVFYDPCVFESLISLLRKLFDRFPLLEAFVAYQIRDSDWSVEELLVAQGMRCSLIRCVDTDQHSICLAKFACASPTLSASANLTFAGVEGYFRVLGCYKQFPSFAVPLWPEHYFSSFCSSHFFISFVYFMGATHSTLVLITSTGSSSIQIVAQWNDGPALNCLLNGVETTADQIAAWLRCSVRSIKGPISLPIASLGMGLSGAEDEGTNKRLVAYLKAQHGDLAHNFLLTSDSIAAAATSFDKVGGWGHLIGDGGGGFWITMRAIKRIFDVEDGLLWSSDTDNEKTSDFVDSVKKTLLEHFAVDSKLGLLDILYSPKFNKSRIAAFCKELAEVATGGDAFAVELFSDAGKALAQHLVAISRHCDDEMLRELPVLLVGSVFKSWHFMRIGFERCIKDSNGAVTDLNRRINRVILFQLECSASVGAAILSVKQINDGKMDLCDLKGIQSKKLFDELQLYE
;
A
#
# COMPACT_ATOMS: atom_id res chain seq x y z
N MET A 1 14.39 -18.00 -11.95
CA MET A 1 15.79 -17.81 -11.49
C MET A 1 16.61 -17.43 -12.72
N ALA A 2 17.12 -16.22 -12.78
CA ALA A 2 18.09 -15.85 -13.82
C ALA A 2 19.40 -16.59 -13.54
N GLU A 3 20.03 -17.17 -14.56
CA GLU A 3 21.35 -17.79 -14.41
C GLU A 3 22.38 -16.75 -13.94
N LEU A 4 23.15 -17.05 -12.89
CA LEU A 4 24.20 -16.16 -12.39
C LEU A 4 25.25 -15.90 -13.49
N PRO A 5 25.80 -14.67 -13.60
CA PRO A 5 26.82 -14.37 -14.60
C PRO A 5 28.10 -15.20 -14.44
N SER A 6 28.74 -15.56 -15.55
CA SER A 6 30.06 -16.20 -15.54
C SER A 6 31.16 -15.15 -15.29
N LEU A 7 32.01 -15.33 -14.29
CA LEU A 7 33.02 -14.35 -13.85
C LEU A 7 34.46 -14.92 -13.93
N ASP A 8 35.45 -14.06 -14.24
CA ASP A 8 36.89 -14.31 -13.98
C ASP A 8 37.38 -13.47 -12.80
N THR A 9 38.10 -14.07 -11.87
CA THR A 9 38.58 -13.43 -10.63
C THR A 9 40.08 -13.66 -10.46
N LYS A 10 40.91 -12.97 -11.27
CA LYS A 10 42.38 -13.15 -11.27
C LYS A 10 43.15 -12.48 -10.12
N PHE A 11 42.54 -11.61 -9.32
CA PHE A 11 43.22 -10.83 -8.26
C PHE A 11 42.56 -10.98 -6.88
N MET A 12 43.33 -10.73 -5.81
CA MET A 12 43.13 -11.08 -4.38
C MET A 12 41.82 -10.62 -3.67
N TRP A 13 40.84 -10.06 -4.38
CA TRP A 13 39.50 -9.74 -3.86
C TRP A 13 38.46 -10.63 -4.57
N GLN A 14 38.64 -11.95 -4.46
CA GLN A 14 38.01 -12.98 -5.32
C GLN A 14 36.54 -13.33 -5.01
N HIS A 15 35.79 -12.47 -4.32
CA HIS A 15 34.39 -12.73 -4.00
C HIS A 15 33.52 -11.56 -4.45
N THR A 16 32.35 -11.89 -5.01
CA THR A 16 31.28 -10.92 -5.22
C THR A 16 30.88 -10.36 -3.86
N TRP A 17 30.73 -9.04 -3.75
CA TRP A 17 30.29 -8.43 -2.50
C TRP A 17 28.91 -8.99 -2.15
N PRO A 18 28.66 -9.48 -0.92
CA PRO A 18 27.33 -9.94 -0.53
C PRO A 18 26.24 -8.87 -0.74
N SER A 19 26.60 -7.59 -0.57
CA SER A 19 25.73 -6.45 -0.88
C SER A 19 25.32 -6.37 -2.35
N ALA A 20 26.18 -6.83 -3.27
CA ALA A 20 25.85 -6.89 -4.69
C ALA A 20 24.76 -7.94 -4.96
N ASP A 21 24.79 -9.10 -4.28
CA ASP A 21 23.77 -10.14 -4.45
C ASP A 21 22.38 -9.64 -4.00
N VAL A 22 22.31 -8.95 -2.85
CA VAL A 22 21.07 -8.34 -2.35
C VAL A 22 20.54 -7.27 -3.32
N LEU A 23 21.42 -6.43 -3.86
CA LEU A 23 21.05 -5.42 -4.84
C LEU A 23 20.59 -6.06 -6.16
N CYS A 24 21.25 -7.12 -6.62
CA CYS A 24 20.86 -7.87 -7.81
C CYS A 24 19.51 -8.57 -7.67
N GLU A 25 19.22 -9.16 -6.51
CA GLU A 25 17.90 -9.74 -6.23
C GLU A 25 16.80 -8.67 -6.31
N PHE A 26 17.07 -7.48 -5.76
CA PHE A 26 16.17 -6.33 -5.86
C PHE A 26 15.99 -5.86 -7.31
N ILE A 27 17.07 -5.71 -8.07
CA ILE A 27 16.99 -5.33 -9.49
C ILE A 27 16.19 -6.38 -10.27
N ALA A 28 16.53 -7.66 -10.15
CA ALA A 28 15.85 -8.73 -10.88
C ALA A 28 14.35 -8.85 -10.53
N SER A 29 13.98 -8.63 -9.25
CA SER A 29 12.59 -8.71 -8.79
C SER A 29 11.74 -7.50 -9.22
N ASN A 30 12.38 -6.41 -9.64
CA ASN A 30 11.73 -5.18 -10.08
C ASN A 30 12.08 -4.84 -11.53
N SER A 31 12.25 -5.85 -12.38
CA SER A 31 12.77 -5.71 -13.76
C SER A 31 12.08 -4.62 -14.58
N GLU A 32 10.78 -4.42 -14.41
CA GLU A 32 10.01 -3.39 -15.12
C GLU A 32 10.38 -1.95 -14.73
N LEU A 33 11.01 -1.71 -13.58
CA LEU A 33 11.52 -0.38 -13.22
C LEU A 33 12.71 0.04 -14.08
N TRP A 34 13.53 -0.92 -14.51
CA TRP A 34 14.80 -0.67 -15.19
C TRP A 34 14.69 -0.73 -16.70
N ARG A 35 13.57 -1.27 -17.21
CA ARG A 35 13.30 -1.38 -18.65
C ARG A 35 13.39 -0.01 -19.32
N GLY A 36 14.34 0.13 -20.24
CA GLY A 36 14.57 1.38 -20.97
C GLY A 36 15.29 2.47 -20.17
N ALA A 37 15.75 2.19 -18.95
CA ALA A 37 16.39 3.18 -18.09
C ALA A 37 17.89 3.36 -18.39
N PHE A 38 18.42 4.51 -17.99
CA PHE A 38 19.84 4.85 -17.97
C PHE A 38 20.36 4.71 -16.55
N THR A 39 21.27 3.76 -16.32
CA THR A 39 21.77 3.45 -14.97
C THR A 39 23.24 3.81 -14.82
N LEU A 40 23.63 4.23 -13.63
CA LEU A 40 25.01 4.52 -13.24
C LEU A 40 25.38 3.66 -12.03
N GLU A 41 26.42 2.84 -12.15
CA GLU A 41 26.95 2.06 -11.04
C GLU A 41 28.21 2.72 -10.47
N LEU A 42 28.18 2.99 -9.17
CA LEU A 42 29.29 3.57 -8.40
C LEU A 42 30.10 2.46 -7.72
N GLY A 43 31.40 2.38 -8.02
CA GLY A 43 32.30 1.41 -7.39
C GLY A 43 31.89 -0.03 -7.69
N ALA A 44 31.72 -0.35 -8.96
CA ALA A 44 31.13 -1.62 -9.40
C ALA A 44 31.91 -2.89 -8.97
N GLY A 45 33.19 -2.70 -8.63
CA GLY A 45 34.13 -3.79 -8.40
C GLY A 45 34.29 -4.67 -9.63
N ILE A 46 35.05 -5.75 -9.49
CA ILE A 46 35.43 -6.64 -10.61
C ILE A 46 34.23 -7.28 -11.33
N ALA A 47 33.10 -7.44 -10.65
CA ALA A 47 31.97 -8.20 -11.14
C ALA A 47 30.89 -7.34 -11.80
N ALA A 48 30.75 -6.05 -11.41
CA ALA A 48 29.72 -5.14 -11.92
C ALA A 48 28.31 -5.77 -11.99
N LEU A 49 27.98 -6.59 -11.00
CA LEU A 49 26.77 -7.41 -10.99
C LEU A 49 25.48 -6.59 -11.10
N PRO A 50 25.30 -5.46 -10.36
CA PRO A 50 24.15 -4.60 -10.52
C PRO A 50 23.92 -4.16 -11.98
N SER A 51 24.93 -3.65 -12.68
CA SER A 51 24.80 -3.25 -14.08
C SER A 51 24.56 -4.42 -15.03
N MET A 52 25.23 -5.56 -14.82
CA MET A 52 24.95 -6.77 -15.60
C MET A 52 23.50 -7.25 -15.43
N THR A 53 22.97 -7.12 -14.21
CA THR A 53 21.58 -7.48 -13.89
C THR A 53 20.61 -6.49 -14.52
N ALA A 54 20.91 -5.20 -14.48
CA ALA A 54 20.13 -4.15 -15.15
C ALA A 54 20.10 -4.35 -16.67
N LEU A 55 21.23 -4.71 -17.30
CA LEU A 55 21.28 -5.05 -18.73
C LEU A 55 20.36 -6.22 -19.10
N ARG A 56 20.30 -7.26 -18.25
CA ARG A 56 19.37 -8.38 -18.42
C ARG A 56 17.91 -8.01 -18.16
N CYS A 57 17.68 -6.93 -17.42
CA CYS A 57 16.34 -6.34 -17.21
C CYS A 57 16.01 -5.26 -18.26
N ASP A 58 16.64 -5.32 -19.43
CA ASP A 58 16.39 -4.42 -20.56
C ASP A 58 16.67 -2.93 -20.29
N ALA A 59 17.64 -2.61 -19.42
CA ALA A 59 18.18 -1.26 -19.33
C ALA A 59 18.62 -0.75 -20.71
N ALA A 60 18.34 0.52 -21.01
CA ALA A 60 18.71 1.14 -22.27
C ALA A 60 20.22 1.36 -22.35
N LYS A 61 20.81 1.84 -21.25
CA LYS A 61 22.24 2.13 -21.15
C LYS A 61 22.71 1.96 -19.71
N VAL A 62 23.90 1.38 -19.53
CA VAL A 62 24.54 1.25 -18.22
C VAL A 62 25.92 1.89 -18.25
N VAL A 63 26.18 2.72 -17.25
CA VAL A 63 27.47 3.39 -17.04
C VAL A 63 28.08 2.78 -15.80
N ILE A 64 29.25 2.18 -15.92
CA ILE A 64 29.90 1.44 -14.85
C ILE A 64 31.17 2.20 -14.47
N THR A 65 31.31 2.51 -13.18
CA THR A 65 32.43 3.31 -12.70
C THR A 65 33.28 2.57 -11.67
N GLU A 66 34.60 2.76 -11.81
CA GLU A 66 35.64 2.26 -10.90
C GLU A 66 36.84 3.22 -11.00
N GLN A 67 37.60 3.40 -9.92
CA GLN A 67 38.84 4.16 -9.87
C GLN A 67 40.03 3.45 -10.55
N ASN A 68 40.13 2.11 -10.43
CA ASN A 68 41.24 1.30 -10.90
C ASN A 68 41.03 0.82 -12.35
N GLN A 69 41.94 1.23 -13.22
CA GLN A 69 41.92 0.89 -14.64
C GLN A 69 42.01 -0.63 -14.92
N GLU A 70 42.79 -1.38 -14.13
CA GLU A 70 42.89 -2.83 -14.27
C GLU A 70 41.56 -3.52 -13.94
N VAL A 71 40.79 -2.97 -12.98
CA VAL A 71 39.46 -3.47 -12.63
C VAL A 71 38.47 -3.17 -13.77
N LEU A 72 38.53 -1.99 -14.39
CA LEU A 72 37.70 -1.67 -15.56
C LEU A 72 37.96 -2.61 -16.74
N GLU A 73 39.22 -2.95 -17.01
CA GLU A 73 39.59 -3.93 -18.04
C GLU A 73 39.01 -5.33 -17.74
N GLN A 74 39.02 -5.72 -16.47
CA GLN A 74 38.45 -6.99 -16.04
C GLN A 74 36.92 -7.01 -16.07
N ILE A 75 36.25 -5.89 -15.73
CA ILE A 75 34.81 -5.71 -15.91
C ILE A 75 34.45 -5.89 -17.40
N LEU A 76 35.22 -5.29 -18.32
CA LEU A 76 35.01 -5.46 -19.75
C LEU A 76 35.09 -6.93 -20.16
N CYS A 77 36.09 -7.65 -19.66
CA CYS A 77 36.23 -9.08 -19.93
C CYS A 77 35.02 -9.89 -19.40
N ASN A 78 34.51 -9.54 -18.22
CA ASN A 78 33.33 -10.19 -17.63
C ASN A 78 32.04 -9.86 -18.42
N LEU A 79 31.89 -8.64 -18.92
CA LEU A 79 30.78 -8.25 -19.80
C LEU A 79 30.81 -9.01 -21.12
N GLU A 80 31.95 -9.04 -21.81
CA GLU A 80 32.11 -9.74 -23.10
C GLU A 80 31.94 -11.27 -22.99
N ARG A 81 32.03 -11.85 -21.78
CA ARG A 81 31.71 -13.26 -21.54
C ARG A 81 30.22 -13.53 -21.45
N ASN A 82 29.43 -12.54 -21.04
CA ASN A 82 28.00 -12.68 -20.77
C ASN A 82 27.11 -12.01 -21.82
N PHE A 83 27.68 -11.13 -22.63
CA PHE A 83 27.00 -10.36 -23.65
C PHE A 83 27.83 -10.28 -24.94
N ASP A 84 27.15 -10.15 -26.08
CA ASP A 84 27.81 -9.93 -27.38
C ASP A 84 28.61 -8.62 -27.39
N LYS A 85 29.77 -8.60 -28.05
CA LYS A 85 30.66 -7.42 -28.07
C LYS A 85 30.00 -6.18 -28.67
N LYS A 86 29.15 -6.35 -29.68
CA LYS A 86 28.40 -5.22 -30.26
C LYS A 86 27.38 -4.70 -29.27
N PHE A 87 26.67 -5.59 -28.58
CA PHE A 87 25.74 -5.22 -27.51
C PHE A 87 26.45 -4.44 -26.38
N VAL A 88 27.62 -4.93 -25.94
CA VAL A 88 28.44 -4.23 -24.94
C VAL A 88 28.84 -2.85 -25.45
N GLY A 89 29.33 -2.74 -26.69
CA GLY A 89 29.73 -1.46 -27.29
C GLY A 89 28.59 -0.46 -27.48
N GLU A 90 27.36 -0.92 -27.67
CA GLU A 90 26.17 -0.06 -27.82
C GLU A 90 25.60 0.40 -26.46
N LYS A 91 25.53 -0.51 -25.48
CA LYS A 91 24.80 -0.28 -24.22
C LYS A 91 25.67 0.05 -23.01
N VAL A 92 26.96 -0.27 -23.03
CA VAL A 92 27.82 -0.13 -21.86
C VAL A 92 28.83 1.00 -22.04
N ARG A 93 29.01 1.81 -20.99
CA ARG A 93 30.12 2.77 -20.89
C ARG A 93 30.90 2.52 -19.62
N LEU A 94 32.20 2.24 -19.76
CA LEU A 94 33.14 2.10 -18.64
C LEU A 94 33.85 3.43 -18.42
N MET A 95 33.87 3.92 -17.18
CA MET A 95 34.48 5.21 -16.86
C MET A 95 35.27 5.16 -15.55
N GLY A 96 36.41 5.85 -15.53
CA GLY A 96 37.16 6.12 -14.32
C GLY A 96 36.41 7.10 -13.40
N LEU A 97 36.21 6.76 -12.13
CA LEU A 97 35.62 7.69 -11.16
C LEU A 97 36.35 7.60 -9.81
N ASP A 98 37.05 8.67 -9.45
CA ASP A 98 37.66 8.83 -8.13
C ASP A 98 36.72 9.62 -7.22
N TRP A 99 36.25 8.98 -6.13
CA TRP A 99 35.35 9.62 -5.18
C TRP A 99 36.05 10.73 -4.38
N LEU A 100 37.35 10.58 -4.09
CA LEU A 100 38.13 11.55 -3.31
C LEU A 100 38.50 12.79 -4.12
N GLN A 101 38.41 12.71 -5.45
CA GLN A 101 38.56 13.83 -6.37
C GLN A 101 37.34 13.93 -7.30
N PRO A 102 36.16 14.25 -6.75
CA PRO A 102 34.90 14.10 -7.46
C PRO A 102 34.72 15.13 -8.56
N ASP A 103 35.31 16.32 -8.48
CA ASP A 103 35.04 17.40 -9.45
C ASP A 103 35.52 17.07 -10.87
N ASP A 104 36.78 16.69 -11.05
CA ASP A 104 37.33 16.38 -12.37
C ASP A 104 36.77 15.06 -12.94
N SER A 105 36.56 14.08 -12.06
CA SER A 105 36.09 12.75 -12.42
C SER A 105 34.59 12.75 -12.78
N LEU A 106 33.77 13.45 -11.99
CA LEU A 106 32.33 13.60 -12.25
C LEU A 106 32.06 14.49 -13.47
N ALA A 107 32.85 15.54 -13.70
CA ALA A 107 32.69 16.38 -14.90
C ALA A 107 32.79 15.54 -16.19
N ARG A 108 33.68 14.54 -16.23
CA ARG A 108 33.80 13.60 -17.36
C ARG A 108 32.58 12.69 -17.48
N VAL A 109 32.13 12.10 -16.37
CA VAL A 109 30.92 11.26 -16.34
C VAL A 109 29.70 12.06 -16.82
N VAL A 110 29.51 13.27 -16.30
CA VAL A 110 28.39 14.15 -16.66
C VAL A 110 28.47 14.63 -18.11
N ALA A 111 29.66 14.82 -18.66
CA ALA A 111 29.83 15.22 -20.06
C ALA A 111 29.44 14.09 -21.04
N GLU A 112 29.67 12.84 -20.69
CA GLU A 112 29.39 11.69 -21.55
C GLU A 112 27.99 11.08 -21.36
N VAL A 113 27.34 11.39 -20.24
CA VAL A 113 26.07 10.78 -19.84
C VAL A 113 24.97 11.86 -19.76
N PRO A 114 24.12 12.00 -20.79
CA PRO A 114 23.16 13.10 -20.89
C PRO A 114 21.97 12.95 -19.93
N ASN A 115 21.70 11.74 -19.44
CA ASN A 115 20.65 11.44 -18.49
C ASN A 115 21.04 10.23 -17.63
N VAL A 116 20.72 10.25 -16.33
CA VAL A 116 20.83 9.12 -15.42
C VAL A 116 19.52 9.04 -14.63
N ASP A 117 18.81 7.92 -14.79
CA ASP A 117 17.55 7.67 -14.09
C ASP A 117 17.80 7.00 -12.74
N PHE A 118 18.79 6.09 -12.68
CA PHE A 118 19.09 5.31 -11.48
C PHE A 118 20.58 5.24 -11.19
N VAL A 119 20.92 5.35 -9.90
CA VAL A 119 22.25 5.01 -9.38
C VAL A 119 22.17 3.70 -8.60
N PHE A 120 23.13 2.81 -8.87
CA PHE A 120 23.36 1.59 -8.11
C PHE A 120 24.72 1.67 -7.42
N ALA A 121 24.79 1.22 -6.19
CA ALA A 121 26.05 1.10 -5.46
C ALA A 121 25.98 -0.10 -4.52
N SER A 122 26.94 -1.01 -4.62
CA SER A 122 27.01 -2.19 -3.75
C SER A 122 28.28 -2.19 -2.94
N ASP A 123 28.12 -2.20 -1.62
CA ASP A 123 29.16 -2.21 -0.61
C ASP A 123 30.15 -1.05 -0.68
N VAL A 124 29.67 0.16 -0.97
CA VAL A 124 30.50 1.38 -1.11
C VAL A 124 30.84 2.07 0.22
N PHE A 125 30.18 1.67 1.33
CA PHE A 125 30.46 2.17 2.68
C PHE A 125 31.36 1.19 3.47
N TYR A 126 32.49 0.82 2.87
CA TYR A 126 33.44 -0.16 3.45
C TYR A 126 34.57 0.48 4.28
N ASP A 127 34.86 1.77 4.06
CA ASP A 127 35.89 2.52 4.78
C ASP A 127 35.38 3.94 5.10
N PRO A 128 35.35 4.38 6.38
CA PRO A 128 34.89 5.70 6.77
C PRO A 128 35.60 6.86 6.05
N CYS A 129 36.85 6.66 5.60
CA CYS A 129 37.58 7.72 4.91
C CYS A 129 36.96 8.14 3.58
N VAL A 130 36.10 7.31 2.97
CA VAL A 130 35.42 7.64 1.72
C VAL A 130 34.00 8.18 1.88
N PHE A 131 33.43 8.17 3.10
CA PHE A 131 32.01 8.47 3.31
C PHE A 131 31.63 9.89 2.89
N GLU A 132 32.36 10.89 3.38
CA GLU A 132 32.09 12.31 3.05
C GLU A 132 32.17 12.57 1.55
N SER A 133 33.23 12.04 0.93
CA SER A 133 33.49 12.13 -0.51
C SER A 133 32.38 11.48 -1.34
N LEU A 134 31.90 10.30 -0.94
CA LEU A 134 30.82 9.58 -1.61
C LEU A 134 29.47 10.30 -1.45
N ILE A 135 29.15 10.82 -0.26
CA ILE A 135 27.92 11.59 -0.05
C ILE A 135 27.94 12.90 -0.84
N SER A 136 29.09 13.60 -0.88
CA SER A 136 29.29 14.79 -1.71
C SER A 136 29.09 14.49 -3.21
N LEU A 137 29.62 13.37 -3.69
CA LEU A 137 29.42 12.89 -5.06
C LEU A 137 27.94 12.62 -5.36
N LEU A 138 27.24 11.88 -4.49
CA LEU A 138 25.80 11.63 -4.64
C LEU A 138 25.01 12.94 -4.65
N ARG A 139 25.36 13.92 -3.81
CA ARG A 139 24.71 15.23 -3.80
C ARG A 139 24.81 15.93 -5.15
N LYS A 140 26.02 15.95 -5.74
CA LYS A 140 26.28 16.53 -7.06
C LYS A 140 25.52 15.80 -8.18
N LEU A 141 25.38 14.49 -8.07
CA LEU A 141 24.57 13.69 -9.00
C LEU A 141 23.09 14.08 -8.91
N PHE A 142 22.53 14.24 -7.71
CA PHE A 142 21.15 14.71 -7.54
C PHE A 142 20.93 16.16 -8.04
N ASP A 143 21.90 17.05 -7.86
CA ASP A 143 21.85 18.40 -8.44
C ASP A 143 21.80 18.37 -9.96
N ARG A 144 22.54 17.43 -10.56
CA ARG A 144 22.61 17.30 -12.01
C ARG A 144 21.38 16.61 -12.61
N PHE A 145 20.85 15.61 -11.92
CA PHE A 145 19.76 14.76 -12.37
C PHE A 145 18.60 14.80 -11.36
N PRO A 146 17.68 15.76 -11.45
CA PRO A 146 16.63 15.97 -10.43
C PRO A 146 15.63 14.83 -10.26
N LEU A 147 15.50 13.95 -11.27
CA LEU A 147 14.62 12.77 -11.24
C LEU A 147 15.37 11.48 -10.83
N LEU A 148 16.66 11.59 -10.53
CA LEU A 148 17.51 10.45 -10.15
C LEU A 148 16.99 9.79 -8.88
N GLU A 149 16.98 8.46 -8.88
CA GLU A 149 16.87 7.65 -7.67
C GLU A 149 18.16 6.86 -7.45
N ALA A 150 18.69 6.85 -6.22
CA ALA A 150 19.90 6.10 -5.89
C ALA A 150 19.59 4.96 -4.92
N PHE A 151 19.99 3.74 -5.28
CA PHE A 151 19.86 2.54 -4.47
C PHE A 151 21.23 2.04 -4.06
N VAL A 152 21.45 1.95 -2.75
CA VAL A 152 22.72 1.54 -2.17
C VAL A 152 22.50 0.33 -1.29
N ALA A 153 23.18 -0.76 -1.59
CA ALA A 153 23.29 -1.90 -0.70
C ALA A 153 24.63 -1.84 0.04
N TYR A 154 24.64 -2.07 1.35
CA TYR A 154 25.85 -2.01 2.18
C TYR A 154 25.81 -3.02 3.32
N GLN A 155 26.98 -3.54 3.68
CA GLN A 155 27.13 -4.37 4.87
C GLN A 155 27.26 -3.49 6.13
N ILE A 156 26.57 -3.86 7.22
CA ILE A 156 26.84 -3.31 8.55
C ILE A 156 28.16 -3.91 9.05
N ARG A 157 29.20 -3.07 9.16
CA ARG A 157 30.55 -3.48 9.58
C ARG A 157 30.85 -3.10 11.04
N ASP A 158 30.36 -1.95 11.45
CA ASP A 158 30.53 -1.40 12.79
C ASP A 158 29.24 -0.65 13.15
N SER A 159 28.75 -0.84 14.38
CA SER A 159 27.54 -0.16 14.87
C SER A 159 27.75 1.33 15.10
N ASP A 160 29.00 1.78 15.21
CA ASP A 160 29.34 3.19 15.44
C ASP A 160 29.48 3.98 14.13
N TRP A 161 29.49 3.31 12.98
CA TRP A 161 29.59 3.97 11.68
C TRP A 161 28.23 4.48 11.22
N SER A 162 28.13 5.79 11.01
CA SER A 162 26.93 6.43 10.48
C SER A 162 27.28 7.49 9.44
N VAL A 163 26.46 7.59 8.39
CA VAL A 163 26.49 8.65 7.39
C VAL A 163 25.37 9.67 7.58
N GLU A 164 24.61 9.55 8.67
CA GLU A 164 23.46 10.40 8.99
C GLU A 164 23.82 11.89 8.99
N GLU A 165 24.85 12.26 9.76
CA GLU A 165 25.30 13.66 9.86
C GLU A 165 25.75 14.20 8.51
N LEU A 166 26.41 13.38 7.69
CA LEU A 166 26.85 13.74 6.34
C LEU A 166 25.66 13.96 5.40
N LEU A 167 24.63 13.10 5.48
CA LEU A 167 23.40 13.25 4.72
C LEU A 167 22.67 14.55 5.09
N VAL A 168 22.48 14.81 6.39
CA VAL A 168 21.86 16.05 6.88
C VAL A 168 22.62 17.27 6.41
N ALA A 169 23.95 17.28 6.55
CA ALA A 169 24.80 18.38 6.15
C ALA A 169 24.68 18.71 4.65
N GLN A 170 24.40 17.70 3.82
CA GLN A 170 24.23 17.86 2.37
C GLN A 170 22.76 18.02 1.95
N GLY A 171 21.82 18.10 2.89
CA GLY A 171 20.38 18.18 2.57
C GLY A 171 19.86 16.91 1.88
N MET A 172 20.41 15.76 2.26
CA MET A 172 20.06 14.43 1.75
C MET A 172 19.42 13.59 2.85
N ARG A 173 18.78 12.50 2.44
CA ARG A 173 18.19 11.48 3.32
C ARG A 173 18.30 10.11 2.67
N CYS A 174 18.19 9.08 3.50
CA CYS A 174 18.03 7.71 3.02
C CYS A 174 16.86 7.02 3.72
N SER A 175 16.25 6.05 3.05
CA SER A 175 15.20 5.17 3.59
C SER A 175 15.60 3.72 3.39
N LEU A 176 15.58 2.94 4.47
CA LEU A 176 15.83 1.50 4.41
C LEU A 176 14.69 0.82 3.64
N ILE A 177 15.04 0.04 2.61
CA ILE A 177 14.11 -0.79 1.84
C ILE A 177 14.04 -2.18 2.46
N ARG A 178 15.19 -2.78 2.76
CA ARG A 178 15.31 -4.15 3.26
C ARG A 178 16.59 -4.30 4.06
N CYS A 179 16.55 -5.10 5.11
CA CYS A 179 17.74 -5.66 5.74
C CYS A 179 17.72 -7.19 5.56
N VAL A 180 18.86 -7.77 5.22
CA VAL A 180 19.07 -9.20 5.06
C VAL A 180 20.15 -9.64 6.03
N ASP A 181 19.75 -10.45 7.00
CA ASP A 181 20.68 -11.09 7.92
C ASP A 181 21.08 -12.46 7.35
N THR A 182 22.38 -12.66 7.21
CA THR A 182 23.02 -13.93 6.89
C THR A 182 23.79 -14.41 8.12
N ASP A 183 24.25 -15.67 8.12
CA ASP A 183 25.06 -16.23 9.21
C ASP A 183 26.34 -15.41 9.50
N GLN A 184 26.79 -14.57 8.56
CA GLN A 184 28.04 -13.82 8.65
C GLN A 184 27.87 -12.29 8.60
N HIS A 185 26.79 -11.79 8.00
CA HIS A 185 26.65 -10.38 7.62
C HIS A 185 25.20 -9.91 7.73
N SER A 186 24.99 -8.69 8.23
CA SER A 186 23.74 -7.93 8.06
C SER A 186 23.93 -6.94 6.92
N ILE A 187 23.10 -7.04 5.89
CA ILE A 187 23.19 -6.25 4.67
C ILE A 187 21.93 -5.42 4.52
N CYS A 188 22.09 -4.11 4.41
CA CYS A 188 20.99 -3.17 4.21
C CYS A 188 20.93 -2.73 2.75
N LEU A 189 19.73 -2.67 2.20
CA LEU A 189 19.41 -1.99 0.95
C LEU A 189 18.64 -0.71 1.29
N ALA A 190 19.16 0.44 0.88
CA ALA A 190 18.56 1.74 1.14
C ALA A 190 18.42 2.58 -0.13
N LYS A 191 17.39 3.43 -0.17
CA LYS A 191 17.20 4.46 -1.20
C LYS A 191 17.66 5.80 -0.67
N PHE A 192 18.50 6.51 -1.43
CA PHE A 192 18.99 7.85 -1.12
C PHE A 192 18.23 8.89 -1.95
N ALA A 193 17.98 10.06 -1.37
CA ALA A 193 17.27 11.17 -2.00
C ALA A 193 17.72 12.54 -1.45
N CYS A 194 17.52 13.61 -2.21
CA CYS A 194 17.66 14.98 -1.71
C CYS A 194 16.37 15.46 -1.02
N ALA A 195 16.52 16.22 0.07
CA ALA A 195 15.45 16.92 0.76
C ALA A 195 15.33 18.35 0.19
N SER A 196 14.11 18.83 -0.06
CA SER A 196 13.88 20.21 -0.48
C SER A 196 14.26 21.18 0.66
N PRO A 197 14.93 22.32 0.39
CA PRO A 197 15.42 23.28 1.39
C PRO A 197 14.32 23.99 2.22
N THR A 198 13.04 23.66 2.03
CA THR A 198 11.92 24.20 2.82
C THR A 198 11.62 23.43 4.10
N LEU A 199 12.31 22.31 4.35
CA LEU A 199 12.11 21.41 5.49
C LEU A 199 13.30 21.47 6.48
N SER A 200 13.63 22.65 7.01
CA SER A 200 14.56 22.74 8.14
C SER A 200 13.97 23.56 9.28
N ALA A 201 13.04 22.98 10.06
CA ALA A 201 12.75 23.50 11.40
C ALA A 201 11.91 22.61 12.33
N SER A 202 11.19 21.57 11.87
CA SER A 202 10.30 20.85 12.82
C SER A 202 9.74 19.49 12.36
N ALA A 203 10.53 18.66 11.69
CA ALA A 203 10.11 17.29 11.40
C ALA A 203 11.05 16.32 12.13
N ASN A 204 10.50 15.31 12.82
CA ASN A 204 11.23 14.10 13.14
C ASN A 204 11.67 13.49 11.81
N LEU A 205 12.88 13.85 11.39
CA LEU A 205 13.56 13.34 10.21
C LEU A 205 13.78 11.85 10.46
N THR A 206 13.08 11.00 9.70
CA THR A 206 13.29 9.57 9.79
C THR A 206 14.64 9.27 9.15
N PHE A 207 15.65 9.09 9.99
CA PHE A 207 16.91 8.48 9.59
C PHE A 207 16.71 6.98 9.71
N ALA A 208 16.96 6.26 8.62
CA ALA A 208 17.31 4.86 8.75
C ALA A 208 18.68 4.83 9.42
N GLY A 209 18.71 4.75 10.75
CA GLY A 209 19.96 4.53 11.46
C GLY A 209 20.54 3.18 11.04
N VAL A 210 21.86 3.15 10.90
CA VAL A 210 22.65 1.99 11.25
C VAL A 210 22.46 1.81 12.76
N GLU A 211 21.29 1.31 13.18
CA GLU A 211 20.89 1.38 14.60
C GLU A 211 21.49 0.20 15.38
N GLY A 212 22.62 0.48 16.05
CA GLY A 212 23.00 -0.19 17.28
C GLY A 212 22.44 0.55 18.50
N TYR A 213 21.44 -0.05 19.15
CA TYR A 213 21.03 0.14 20.56
C TYR A 213 20.77 1.55 21.16
N PHE A 214 19.50 1.73 21.58
CA PHE A 214 18.97 2.61 22.64
C PHE A 214 19.96 3.42 23.52
N ARG A 215 19.73 4.74 23.63
CA ARG A 215 19.78 5.45 24.93
C ARG A 215 18.92 6.73 24.99
N VAL A 216 18.09 6.79 26.02
CA VAL A 216 17.30 7.94 26.50
C VAL A 216 18.22 9.01 27.11
N LEU A 217 17.94 10.31 26.90
CA LEU A 217 17.98 11.39 27.93
C LEU A 217 17.64 12.80 27.38
N GLY A 218 16.48 13.33 27.79
CA GLY A 218 16.29 14.57 28.57
C GLY A 218 16.84 15.94 28.15
N CYS A 219 15.92 16.92 28.19
CA CYS A 219 16.02 18.31 28.72
C CYS A 219 16.11 19.53 27.76
N TYR A 220 14.99 20.28 27.77
CA TYR A 220 14.77 21.73 27.65
C TYR A 220 15.96 22.70 27.48
N LYS A 221 15.79 23.69 26.58
CA LYS A 221 15.93 25.14 26.88
C LYS A 221 15.27 26.05 25.82
N GLN A 222 14.76 27.18 26.31
CA GLN A 222 13.95 28.23 25.67
C GLN A 222 14.76 29.25 24.81
N PHE A 223 14.14 29.70 23.69
CA PHE A 223 14.05 31.06 23.06
C PHE A 223 15.33 31.88 22.71
N PRO A 224 15.35 32.75 21.66
CA PRO A 224 14.34 33.78 21.39
C PRO A 224 13.87 34.02 19.94
N SER A 225 12.73 34.72 19.91
CA SER A 225 12.02 35.39 18.82
C SER A 225 12.87 36.10 17.76
N PHE A 226 12.55 35.89 16.49
CA PHE A 226 12.80 36.86 15.42
C PHE A 226 11.63 36.96 14.44
N ALA A 227 11.44 38.19 13.96
CA ALA A 227 10.26 38.72 13.31
C ALA A 227 9.94 38.08 11.95
N VAL A 228 8.63 37.99 11.67
CA VAL A 228 8.03 37.65 10.39
C VAL A 228 8.21 38.82 9.40
N PRO A 229 8.78 38.63 8.21
CA PRO A 229 8.56 39.55 7.10
C PRO A 229 7.31 39.09 6.35
N LEU A 230 6.27 39.93 6.41
CA LEU A 230 5.13 39.96 5.49
C LEU A 230 5.64 39.99 4.04
N TRP A 231 5.25 39.01 3.22
CA TRP A 231 5.36 39.07 1.76
C TRP A 231 4.03 38.60 1.11
N PRO A 232 3.70 39.15 -0.07
CA PRO A 232 2.37 39.71 -0.31
C PRO A 232 1.41 38.74 -1.01
N GLU A 233 0.12 38.91 -0.70
CA GLU A 233 -0.99 38.60 -1.59
C GLU A 233 -0.75 39.30 -2.93
N HIS A 234 -0.24 38.60 -3.95
CA HIS A 234 -0.43 38.90 -5.38
C HIS A 234 0.35 37.88 -6.23
N TYR A 235 -0.18 36.66 -6.34
CA TYR A 235 0.10 35.76 -7.47
C TYR A 235 -1.16 34.93 -7.80
N PHE A 236 -2.29 35.63 -7.95
CA PHE A 236 -3.54 35.09 -8.51
C PHE A 236 -4.06 36.03 -9.59
N SER A 237 -3.25 36.29 -10.62
CA SER A 237 -3.76 36.84 -11.88
C SER A 237 -2.73 36.65 -12.99
N SER A 238 -2.85 35.54 -13.71
CA SER A 238 -2.48 35.39 -15.14
C SER A 238 -2.23 33.91 -15.45
N PHE A 239 -3.28 33.08 -15.40
CA PHE A 239 -3.38 31.88 -16.23
C PHE A 239 -4.87 31.52 -16.35
N CYS A 240 -5.60 32.28 -17.18
CA CYS A 240 -6.95 31.94 -17.60
C CYS A 240 -6.90 31.61 -19.09
N SER A 241 -6.76 30.32 -19.44
CA SER A 241 -7.39 29.70 -20.62
C SER A 241 -6.82 28.28 -20.87
N SER A 242 -7.36 27.27 -20.19
CA SER A 242 -7.66 25.91 -20.70
C SER A 242 -7.89 24.93 -19.53
N HIS A 243 -9.13 24.45 -19.38
CA HIS A 243 -9.55 23.25 -18.63
C HIS A 243 -8.93 23.02 -17.23
N PHE A 244 -9.62 23.44 -16.17
CA PHE A 244 -9.32 22.98 -14.81
C PHE A 244 -9.54 21.46 -14.73
N PHE A 245 -8.47 20.67 -14.77
CA PHE A 245 -8.50 19.24 -14.48
C PHE A 245 -8.27 19.03 -12.99
N ILE A 246 -9.36 18.95 -12.22
CA ILE A 246 -9.29 18.67 -10.78
C ILE A 246 -9.44 17.16 -10.59
N SER A 247 -8.31 16.48 -10.46
CA SER A 247 -8.25 15.03 -10.30
C SER A 247 -8.32 14.58 -8.84
N PHE A 248 -9.09 13.54 -8.57
CA PHE A 248 -9.27 12.91 -7.25
C PHE A 248 -9.11 11.41 -7.36
N VAL A 249 -8.51 10.78 -6.35
CA VAL A 249 -8.03 9.38 -6.35
C VAL A 249 -8.37 8.73 -5.01
N TYR A 250 -8.76 7.44 -4.98
CA TYR A 250 -9.19 6.74 -3.76
C TYR A 250 -8.73 5.28 -3.68
N PHE A 251 -8.76 4.65 -2.50
CA PHE A 251 -8.40 3.24 -2.29
C PHE A 251 -9.44 2.60 -1.38
N MET A 252 -9.79 1.32 -1.61
CA MET A 252 -10.86 0.65 -0.86
C MET A 252 -10.66 -0.86 -0.73
N GLY A 253 -10.49 -1.35 0.49
CA GLY A 253 -10.62 -2.77 0.80
C GLY A 253 -9.40 -3.42 1.44
N ALA A 254 -9.67 -4.41 2.29
CA ALA A 254 -8.64 -5.20 2.98
C ALA A 254 -7.93 -6.21 2.06
N THR A 255 -8.52 -6.55 0.91
CA THR A 255 -8.04 -7.62 0.02
C THR A 255 -7.55 -7.11 -1.34
N HIS A 256 -8.29 -6.18 -1.96
CA HIS A 256 -7.94 -5.50 -3.21
C HIS A 256 -8.45 -4.07 -3.12
N SER A 257 -7.72 -3.10 -3.66
CA SER A 257 -8.10 -1.69 -3.64
C SER A 257 -8.64 -1.21 -5.00
N THR A 258 -9.57 -0.24 -4.99
CA THR A 258 -10.06 0.43 -6.21
C THR A 258 -9.65 1.90 -6.26
N LEU A 259 -9.03 2.31 -7.37
CA LEU A 259 -8.62 3.66 -7.71
C LEU A 259 -9.58 4.25 -8.74
N VAL A 260 -10.09 5.45 -8.49
CA VAL A 260 -10.91 6.18 -9.47
C VAL A 260 -10.36 7.57 -9.61
N LEU A 261 -10.16 8.01 -10.85
CA LEU A 261 -9.78 9.36 -11.22
C LEU A 261 -10.99 10.09 -11.78
N ILE A 262 -11.41 11.17 -11.15
CA ILE A 262 -12.52 12.01 -11.63
C ILE A 262 -12.02 13.40 -12.05
N THR A 263 -12.77 14.10 -12.90
CA THR A 263 -12.56 15.52 -13.26
C THR A 263 -13.85 16.30 -13.10
N SER A 264 -13.74 17.61 -12.86
CA SER A 264 -14.87 18.54 -12.88
C SER A 264 -14.59 19.63 -13.90
N THR A 265 -15.37 19.67 -14.98
CA THR A 265 -15.36 20.82 -15.90
C THR A 265 -16.31 21.88 -15.33
N GLY A 266 -16.06 23.18 -15.57
CA GLY A 266 -16.69 24.35 -14.94
C GLY A 266 -18.22 24.52 -15.05
N SER A 267 -18.97 23.43 -15.17
CA SER A 267 -20.40 23.31 -15.03
C SER A 267 -20.69 22.05 -14.19
N SER A 268 -20.50 22.14 -12.86
CA SER A 268 -20.95 21.24 -11.77
C SER A 268 -21.00 19.71 -11.98
N SER A 269 -20.41 19.18 -13.05
CA SER A 269 -20.55 17.79 -13.48
C SER A 269 -19.22 17.07 -13.27
N ILE A 270 -19.27 16.05 -12.42
CA ILE A 270 -18.14 15.15 -12.15
C ILE A 270 -18.15 14.05 -13.20
N GLN A 271 -17.02 13.85 -13.88
CA GLN A 271 -16.83 12.76 -14.84
C GLN A 271 -15.72 11.83 -14.36
N ILE A 272 -15.95 10.53 -14.44
CA ILE A 272 -14.90 9.52 -14.22
C ILE A 272 -14.01 9.48 -15.47
N VAL A 273 -12.73 9.78 -15.29
CA VAL A 273 -11.72 9.76 -16.35
C VAL A 273 -11.10 8.36 -16.50
N ALA A 274 -10.83 7.70 -15.37
CA ALA A 274 -10.25 6.36 -15.35
C ALA A 274 -10.54 5.65 -14.04
N GLN A 275 -10.54 4.31 -14.07
CA GLN A 275 -10.74 3.47 -12.89
C GLN A 275 -9.86 2.21 -12.98
N TRP A 276 -9.28 1.81 -11.85
CA TRP A 276 -8.48 0.61 -11.68
C TRP A 276 -9.00 -0.18 -10.47
N ASN A 277 -9.29 -1.47 -10.64
CA ASN A 277 -9.96 -2.28 -9.62
C ASN A 277 -9.05 -3.28 -8.91
N ASP A 278 -7.81 -3.46 -9.38
CA ASP A 278 -6.89 -4.52 -8.95
C ASP A 278 -5.68 -3.94 -8.18
N GLY A 279 -5.95 -3.05 -7.23
CA GLY A 279 -4.91 -2.45 -6.39
C GLY A 279 -4.44 -3.33 -5.23
N PRO A 280 -3.29 -2.99 -4.63
CA PRO A 280 -2.77 -3.68 -3.46
C PRO A 280 -3.75 -3.66 -2.27
N ALA A 281 -3.62 -4.62 -1.36
CA ALA A 281 -4.34 -4.63 -0.09
C ALA A 281 -3.83 -3.51 0.82
N LEU A 282 -4.67 -2.52 1.11
CA LEU A 282 -4.28 -1.33 1.87
C LEU A 282 -5.00 -1.29 3.21
N ASN A 283 -4.31 -1.76 4.24
CA ASN A 283 -4.78 -1.69 5.63
C ASN A 283 -3.62 -1.24 6.53
N CYS A 284 -3.71 -0.03 7.07
CA CYS A 284 -2.62 0.56 7.85
C CYS A 284 -2.39 -0.11 9.21
N LEU A 285 -3.37 -0.85 9.75
CA LEU A 285 -3.19 -1.63 10.97
C LEU A 285 -2.41 -2.93 10.73
N LEU A 286 -2.50 -3.49 9.52
CA LEU A 286 -1.78 -4.71 9.15
C LEU A 286 -0.41 -4.42 8.54
N ASN A 287 -0.32 -3.40 7.68
CA ASN A 287 0.88 -3.12 6.88
C ASN A 287 1.81 -2.08 7.54
N GLY A 288 1.31 -1.33 8.52
CA GLY A 288 1.96 -0.11 9.02
C GLY A 288 1.60 1.13 8.18
N VAL A 289 1.74 2.31 8.78
CA VAL A 289 1.30 3.59 8.21
C VAL A 289 2.14 3.97 6.98
N GLU A 290 3.46 3.85 7.13
CA GLU A 290 4.46 4.25 6.14
C GLU A 290 4.36 3.36 4.89
N THR A 291 4.40 2.03 5.07
CA THR A 291 4.23 1.04 4.00
C THR A 291 2.94 1.27 3.21
N THR A 292 1.83 1.55 3.91
CA THR A 292 0.54 1.80 3.27
C THR A 292 0.59 3.08 2.42
N ALA A 293 1.24 4.13 2.92
CA ALA A 293 1.41 5.39 2.18
C ALA A 293 2.30 5.23 0.94
N ASP A 294 3.40 4.47 1.04
CA ASP A 294 4.29 4.18 -0.09
C ASP A 294 3.56 3.38 -1.19
N GLN A 295 2.77 2.37 -0.79
CA GLN A 295 1.97 1.57 -1.71
C GLN A 295 0.91 2.42 -2.43
N ILE A 296 0.25 3.33 -1.69
CA ILE A 296 -0.69 4.32 -2.25
C ILE A 296 0.02 5.20 -3.29
N ALA A 297 1.20 5.71 -2.95
CA ALA A 297 1.97 6.59 -3.82
C ALA A 297 2.43 5.90 -5.11
N ALA A 298 2.99 4.71 -4.98
CA ALA A 298 3.43 3.91 -6.11
C ALA A 298 2.25 3.58 -7.03
N TRP A 299 1.14 3.12 -6.47
CA TRP A 299 -0.02 2.72 -7.28
C TRP A 299 -0.62 3.92 -8.02
N LEU A 300 -0.78 5.07 -7.36
CA LEU A 300 -1.26 6.29 -8.01
C LEU A 300 -0.36 6.74 -9.17
N ARG A 301 0.96 6.80 -8.95
CA ARG A 301 1.89 7.21 -10.03
C ARG A 301 1.79 6.28 -11.23
N CYS A 302 1.76 4.97 -11.02
CA CYS A 302 1.59 3.99 -12.09
C CYS A 302 0.26 4.17 -12.84
N SER A 303 -0.83 4.36 -12.10
CA SER A 303 -2.15 4.58 -12.68
C SER A 303 -2.21 5.86 -13.53
N VAL A 304 -1.72 6.99 -13.03
CA VAL A 304 -1.71 8.25 -13.81
C VAL A 304 -0.83 8.15 -15.04
N ARG A 305 0.35 7.50 -14.94
CA ARG A 305 1.23 7.25 -16.12
C ARG A 305 0.56 6.40 -17.20
N SER A 306 -0.37 5.52 -16.83
CA SER A 306 -1.07 4.66 -17.78
C SER A 306 -2.13 5.39 -18.63
N ILE A 307 -2.52 6.61 -18.24
CA ILE A 307 -3.50 7.41 -18.99
C ILE A 307 -2.80 8.15 -20.14
N LYS A 308 -3.30 7.96 -21.37
CA LYS A 308 -2.95 8.80 -22.52
C LYS A 308 -3.81 10.06 -22.51
N GLY A 309 -3.47 11.06 -21.68
CA GLY A 309 -4.28 12.27 -21.52
C GLY A 309 -3.56 13.40 -20.77
N PRO A 310 -4.20 14.57 -20.61
CA PRO A 310 -3.59 15.78 -20.04
C PRO A 310 -3.47 15.74 -18.50
N ILE A 311 -3.67 14.59 -17.87
CA ILE A 311 -3.64 14.50 -16.41
C ILE A 311 -2.23 14.21 -15.93
N SER A 312 -1.70 15.13 -15.13
CA SER A 312 -0.38 15.03 -14.50
C SER A 312 -0.51 15.15 -12.97
N LEU A 313 0.46 14.60 -12.26
CA LEU A 313 0.66 14.87 -10.85
C LEU A 313 1.43 16.20 -10.66
N PRO A 314 1.22 16.94 -9.56
CA PRO A 314 0.25 16.67 -8.50
C PRO A 314 -1.19 16.92 -8.97
N ILE A 315 -2.11 16.05 -8.56
CA ILE A 315 -3.54 16.28 -8.73
C ILE A 315 -4.04 17.29 -7.68
N ALA A 316 -5.21 17.88 -7.89
CA ALA A 316 -5.74 18.86 -6.97
C ALA A 316 -6.00 18.29 -5.55
N SER A 317 -6.42 17.03 -5.46
CA SER A 317 -6.59 16.38 -4.16
C SER A 317 -6.60 14.85 -4.22
N LEU A 318 -6.15 14.21 -3.14
CA LEU A 318 -6.18 12.77 -2.94
C LEU A 318 -7.12 12.45 -1.76
N GLY A 319 -8.22 11.75 -2.00
CA GLY A 319 -9.19 11.36 -0.97
C GLY A 319 -9.15 9.86 -0.73
N MET A 320 -8.88 9.40 0.49
CA MET A 320 -8.65 7.99 0.80
C MET A 320 -9.63 7.50 1.86
N GLY A 321 -10.15 6.28 1.69
CA GLY A 321 -11.07 5.62 2.61
C GLY A 321 -10.59 4.22 2.89
N LEU A 322 -9.68 4.09 3.84
CA LEU A 322 -8.95 2.85 4.05
C LEU A 322 -9.61 2.01 5.13
N SER A 323 -9.48 0.69 5.01
CA SER A 323 -9.81 -0.24 6.10
C SER A 323 -8.71 -0.13 7.16
N GLY A 324 -9.04 0.02 8.44
CA GLY A 324 -8.04 0.27 9.49
C GLY A 324 -7.74 1.75 9.75
N ALA A 325 -8.40 2.67 9.04
CA ALA A 325 -8.27 4.12 9.19
C ALA A 325 -9.38 4.72 10.10
N GLU A 326 -9.77 4.01 11.16
CA GLU A 326 -10.79 4.45 12.10
C GLU A 326 -10.24 5.45 13.13
N ASP A 327 -8.94 5.38 13.45
CA ASP A 327 -8.26 6.23 14.41
C ASP A 327 -7.71 7.53 13.77
N GLU A 328 -8.11 8.68 14.32
CA GLU A 328 -7.74 9.98 13.78
C GLU A 328 -6.24 10.29 13.93
N GLY A 329 -5.60 9.77 14.98
CA GLY A 329 -4.16 9.94 15.21
C GLY A 329 -3.32 9.24 14.12
N THR A 330 -3.66 8.00 13.83
CA THR A 330 -3.09 7.19 12.75
C THR A 330 -3.34 7.85 11.40
N ASN A 331 -4.55 8.37 11.17
CA ASN A 331 -4.87 9.06 9.92
C ASN A 331 -4.04 10.34 9.73
N LYS A 332 -3.88 11.15 10.77
CA LYS A 332 -3.02 12.34 10.75
C LYS A 332 -1.58 11.98 10.44
N ARG A 333 -1.07 10.89 11.02
CA ARG A 333 0.29 10.40 10.74
C ARG A 333 0.46 9.96 9.29
N LEU A 334 -0.50 9.20 8.73
CA LEU A 334 -0.46 8.76 7.33
C LEU A 334 -0.49 9.96 6.38
N VAL A 335 -1.42 10.91 6.60
CA VAL A 335 -1.53 12.12 5.78
C VAL A 335 -0.27 12.99 5.90
N ALA A 336 0.29 13.13 7.10
CA ALA A 336 1.54 13.86 7.29
C ALA A 336 2.71 13.18 6.53
N TYR A 337 2.77 11.85 6.57
CA TYR A 337 3.75 11.07 5.80
C TYR A 337 3.57 11.26 4.30
N LEU A 338 2.36 11.13 3.76
CA LEU A 338 2.08 11.37 2.33
C LEU A 338 2.46 12.79 1.92
N LYS A 339 2.13 13.82 2.72
CA LYS A 339 2.53 15.20 2.42
C LYS A 339 4.05 15.37 2.42
N ALA A 340 4.75 14.74 3.35
CA ALA A 340 6.20 14.87 3.49
C ALA A 340 6.98 14.07 2.43
N GLN A 341 6.52 12.86 2.11
CA GLN A 341 7.23 11.87 1.31
C GLN A 341 6.74 11.79 -0.13
N HIS A 342 5.49 12.17 -0.35
CA HIS A 342 4.77 12.02 -1.61
C HIS A 342 3.92 13.26 -1.94
N GLY A 343 4.40 14.45 -1.54
CA GLY A 343 3.72 15.72 -1.81
C GLY A 343 3.59 16.04 -3.30
N ASP A 344 4.36 15.35 -4.16
CA ASP A 344 4.22 15.38 -5.62
C ASP A 344 2.91 14.75 -6.11
N LEU A 345 2.21 13.97 -5.28
CA LEU A 345 0.99 13.29 -5.70
C LEU A 345 -0.20 14.23 -5.76
N ALA A 346 -0.40 15.07 -4.76
CA ALA A 346 -1.58 15.92 -4.66
C ALA A 346 -1.33 17.17 -3.83
N HIS A 347 -2.05 18.25 -4.14
CA HIS A 347 -2.00 19.47 -3.33
C HIS A 347 -2.72 19.30 -1.98
N ASN A 348 -3.78 18.49 -1.95
CA ASN A 348 -4.57 18.21 -0.77
C ASN A 348 -4.66 16.70 -0.53
N PHE A 349 -4.71 16.30 0.73
CA PHE A 349 -4.82 14.90 1.16
C PHE A 349 -5.91 14.80 2.22
N LEU A 350 -6.87 13.92 1.98
CA LEU A 350 -7.94 13.57 2.91
C LEU A 350 -7.89 12.06 3.14
N LEU A 351 -7.86 11.64 4.40
CA LEU A 351 -7.96 10.24 4.79
C LEU A 351 -9.11 10.07 5.78
N THR A 352 -9.93 9.05 5.53
CA THR A 352 -10.99 8.62 6.43
C THR A 352 -11.10 7.09 6.40
N SER A 353 -11.98 6.50 7.20
CA SER A 353 -12.22 5.06 7.14
C SER A 353 -13.04 4.71 5.89
N ASP A 354 -12.87 3.49 5.39
CA ASP A 354 -13.67 2.93 4.28
C ASP A 354 -15.18 3.11 4.49
N SER A 355 -15.62 2.97 5.75
CA SER A 355 -17.00 3.11 6.18
C SER A 355 -17.50 4.56 6.11
N ILE A 356 -16.69 5.56 6.51
CA ILE A 356 -17.06 6.99 6.35
C ILE A 356 -17.02 7.39 4.88
N ALA A 357 -16.05 6.90 4.12
CA ALA A 357 -15.98 7.18 2.69
C ALA A 357 -17.20 6.62 1.94
N ALA A 358 -17.64 5.41 2.32
CA ALA A 358 -18.89 4.83 1.83
C ALA A 358 -20.13 5.58 2.36
N ALA A 359 -20.12 5.99 3.62
CA ALA A 359 -21.21 6.67 4.33
C ALA A 359 -21.07 8.20 4.36
N ALA A 360 -20.35 8.79 3.40
CA ALA A 360 -20.14 10.24 3.24
C ALA A 360 -21.44 11.05 3.02
N THR A 361 -22.59 10.41 3.24
CA THR A 361 -23.95 10.92 3.39
C THR A 361 -24.42 10.99 4.86
N SER A 362 -23.51 10.94 5.85
CA SER A 362 -23.70 11.02 7.32
C SER A 362 -23.95 9.66 7.98
N PHE A 363 -23.29 9.35 9.12
CA PHE A 363 -23.77 8.63 10.33
C PHE A 363 -22.63 8.28 11.31
N ASP A 364 -23.02 8.01 12.57
CA ASP A 364 -22.18 7.45 13.63
C ASP A 364 -21.65 6.03 13.28
N LYS A 365 -20.68 5.49 14.03
CA LYS A 365 -20.01 4.20 13.72
C LYS A 365 -20.35 3.10 14.73
N VAL A 366 -20.56 1.87 14.23
CA VAL A 366 -20.64 0.64 15.03
C VAL A 366 -19.87 -0.49 14.32
N GLY A 367 -18.98 -1.19 15.02
CA GLY A 367 -18.15 -2.27 14.46
C GLY A 367 -16.83 -1.79 13.83
N GLY A 368 -16.20 -2.65 13.02
CA GLY A 368 -14.96 -2.30 12.28
C GLY A 368 -13.64 -2.52 13.03
N TRP A 369 -13.64 -3.24 14.15
CA TRP A 369 -12.46 -3.45 15.02
C TRP A 369 -11.47 -4.52 14.51
N GLY A 370 -11.54 -4.86 13.23
CA GLY A 370 -10.71 -5.88 12.60
C GLY A 370 -11.04 -7.31 13.03
N HIS A 371 -10.29 -8.26 12.49
CA HIS A 371 -10.63 -9.68 12.49
C HIS A 371 -10.48 -10.41 13.83
N LEU A 372 -9.69 -9.88 14.76
CA LEU A 372 -9.49 -10.47 16.09
C LEU A 372 -10.62 -10.13 17.06
N ILE A 373 -11.21 -8.93 16.92
CA ILE A 373 -12.14 -8.35 17.88
C ILE A 373 -13.55 -8.20 17.27
N GLY A 374 -13.66 -8.06 15.95
CA GLY A 374 -14.90 -7.75 15.24
C GLY A 374 -15.03 -8.45 13.88
N ASP A 375 -15.40 -7.68 12.85
CA ASP A 375 -15.73 -8.13 11.48
C ASP A 375 -16.95 -9.09 11.38
N GLY A 376 -17.87 -9.03 12.35
CA GLY A 376 -19.10 -9.82 12.35
C GLY A 376 -19.90 -9.65 11.04
N GLY A 377 -20.05 -10.75 10.29
CA GLY A 377 -20.73 -10.77 8.99
C GLY A 377 -19.83 -10.59 7.76
N GLY A 378 -18.52 -10.38 7.94
CA GLY A 378 -17.53 -10.36 6.85
C GLY A 378 -17.08 -11.75 6.40
N GLY A 379 -16.44 -11.85 5.23
CA GLY A 379 -16.02 -13.14 4.65
C GLY A 379 -15.04 -13.93 5.52
N PHE A 380 -14.09 -13.24 6.17
CA PHE A 380 -13.20 -13.87 7.15
C PHE A 380 -13.98 -14.46 8.34
N TRP A 381 -14.95 -13.72 8.87
CA TRP A 381 -15.77 -14.14 10.01
C TRP A 381 -16.61 -15.37 9.66
N ILE A 382 -17.21 -15.39 8.47
CA ILE A 382 -17.97 -16.55 7.96
C ILE A 382 -17.06 -17.79 7.88
N THR A 383 -15.86 -17.67 7.29
CA THR A 383 -14.90 -18.79 7.23
C THR A 383 -14.47 -19.26 8.62
N MET A 384 -14.10 -18.34 9.52
CA MET A 384 -13.68 -18.71 10.88
C MET A 384 -14.79 -19.39 11.67
N ARG A 385 -16.04 -18.95 11.46
CA ARG A 385 -17.22 -19.60 12.05
C ARG A 385 -17.42 -21.01 11.50
N ALA A 386 -17.21 -21.21 10.20
CA ALA A 386 -17.24 -22.54 9.58
C ALA A 386 -16.20 -23.47 10.21
N ILE A 387 -14.93 -23.02 10.28
CA ILE A 387 -13.83 -23.78 10.89
C ILE A 387 -14.16 -24.12 12.34
N LYS A 388 -14.59 -23.14 13.15
CA LYS A 388 -14.92 -23.36 14.56
C LYS A 388 -16.04 -24.38 14.72
N ARG A 389 -17.10 -24.30 13.91
CA ARG A 389 -18.23 -25.23 14.01
C ARG A 389 -17.85 -26.66 13.62
N ILE A 390 -17.00 -26.83 12.62
CA ILE A 390 -16.44 -28.15 12.26
C ILE A 390 -15.69 -28.75 13.44
N PHE A 391 -14.80 -27.99 14.08
CA PHE A 391 -14.08 -28.46 15.27
C PHE A 391 -15.05 -28.83 16.40
N ASP A 392 -16.02 -27.97 16.68
CA ASP A 392 -16.97 -28.20 17.77
C ASP A 392 -17.88 -29.42 17.55
N VAL A 393 -18.31 -29.66 16.31
CA VAL A 393 -19.11 -30.86 15.97
C VAL A 393 -18.27 -32.12 16.12
N GLU A 394 -17.06 -32.15 15.58
CA GLU A 394 -16.19 -33.33 15.65
C GLU A 394 -15.65 -33.62 17.06
N ASP A 395 -15.45 -32.58 17.87
CA ASP A 395 -15.01 -32.72 19.26
C ASP A 395 -16.20 -33.01 20.21
N GLY A 396 -17.42 -33.08 19.68
CA GLY A 396 -18.63 -33.37 20.46
C GLY A 396 -19.08 -32.22 21.39
N LEU A 397 -18.64 -31.00 21.11
CA LEU A 397 -19.02 -29.79 21.86
C LEU A 397 -20.39 -29.24 21.45
N LEU A 398 -20.98 -29.78 20.38
CA LEU A 398 -22.29 -29.40 19.89
C LEU A 398 -23.16 -30.63 19.65
N TRP A 399 -24.29 -30.66 20.35
CA TRP A 399 -25.32 -31.66 20.16
C TRP A 399 -26.46 -31.08 19.33
N SER A 400 -26.81 -31.79 18.25
CA SER A 400 -28.15 -31.69 17.66
C SER A 400 -29.11 -32.40 18.60
N SER A 401 -30.18 -31.73 19.05
CA SER A 401 -31.19 -32.34 19.92
C SER A 401 -32.01 -33.44 19.25
N ASP A 402 -31.88 -33.63 17.93
CA ASP A 402 -32.79 -34.44 17.12
C ASP A 402 -32.10 -35.55 16.29
N THR A 403 -30.80 -35.81 16.47
CA THR A 403 -30.10 -36.86 15.72
C THR A 403 -29.09 -37.64 16.57
N ASP A 404 -29.10 -38.98 16.45
CA ASP A 404 -28.03 -39.86 16.91
C ASP A 404 -26.66 -39.34 16.41
N ASN A 405 -25.63 -39.40 17.27
CA ASN A 405 -24.30 -38.81 17.06
C ASN A 405 -23.66 -39.10 15.67
N GLU A 406 -24.01 -40.20 15.01
CA GLU A 406 -23.52 -40.53 13.67
C GLU A 406 -23.99 -39.55 12.58
N LYS A 407 -25.18 -38.95 12.69
CA LYS A 407 -25.72 -38.02 11.68
C LYS A 407 -25.27 -36.56 11.84
N THR A 408 -24.70 -36.21 13.00
CA THR A 408 -24.28 -34.83 13.29
C THR A 408 -22.98 -34.47 12.57
N SER A 409 -22.11 -35.44 12.28
CA SER A 409 -20.91 -35.24 11.46
C SER A 409 -21.27 -34.95 9.99
N ASP A 410 -22.25 -35.70 9.44
CA ASP A 410 -22.73 -35.53 8.06
C ASP A 410 -23.16 -34.09 7.75
N PHE A 411 -23.65 -33.37 8.77
CA PHE A 411 -24.10 -31.99 8.64
C PHE A 411 -22.99 -31.01 8.22
N VAL A 412 -21.73 -31.25 8.64
CA VAL A 412 -20.60 -30.36 8.33
C VAL A 412 -19.68 -30.92 7.24
N ASP A 413 -19.88 -32.16 6.81
CA ASP A 413 -18.92 -32.91 5.98
C ASP A 413 -18.68 -32.30 4.61
N SER A 414 -19.73 -31.81 3.95
CA SER A 414 -19.61 -31.14 2.64
C SER A 414 -18.71 -29.89 2.73
N VAL A 415 -18.98 -29.03 3.71
CA VAL A 415 -18.20 -27.82 3.96
C VAL A 415 -16.77 -28.17 4.39
N LYS A 416 -16.61 -29.17 5.27
CA LYS A 416 -15.30 -29.65 5.71
C LYS A 416 -14.47 -30.16 4.54
N LYS A 417 -15.04 -30.99 3.67
CA LYS A 417 -14.34 -31.51 2.48
C LYS A 417 -13.84 -30.36 1.60
N THR A 418 -14.72 -29.41 1.29
CA THR A 418 -14.38 -28.23 0.48
C THR A 418 -13.28 -27.39 1.17
N LEU A 419 -13.36 -27.23 2.49
CA LEU A 419 -12.37 -26.50 3.29
C LEU A 419 -10.98 -27.16 3.25
N LEU A 420 -10.92 -28.48 3.43
CA LEU A 420 -9.66 -29.24 3.39
C LEU A 420 -9.01 -29.17 1.99
N GLU A 421 -9.83 -29.28 0.93
CA GLU A 421 -9.40 -29.13 -0.46
C GLU A 421 -8.86 -27.71 -0.75
N HIS A 422 -9.59 -26.67 -0.34
CA HIS A 422 -9.17 -25.26 -0.50
C HIS A 422 -7.81 -24.97 0.12
N PHE A 423 -7.57 -25.52 1.31
CA PHE A 423 -6.36 -25.28 2.07
C PHE A 423 -5.23 -26.29 1.78
N ALA A 424 -5.50 -27.31 0.97
CA ALA A 424 -4.59 -28.41 0.66
C ALA A 424 -4.06 -29.09 1.93
N VAL A 425 -4.96 -29.46 2.84
CA VAL A 425 -4.64 -30.15 4.10
C VAL A 425 -5.47 -31.42 4.25
N ASP A 426 -4.89 -32.48 4.81
CA ASP A 426 -5.54 -33.79 4.89
C ASP A 426 -6.48 -33.95 6.10
N SER A 427 -6.43 -33.04 7.07
CA SER A 427 -7.24 -33.13 8.29
C SER A 427 -7.43 -31.76 8.96
N LYS A 428 -8.38 -31.68 9.90
CA LYS A 428 -8.60 -30.47 10.70
C LYS A 428 -7.35 -30.00 11.45
N LEU A 429 -6.43 -30.91 11.82
CA LEU A 429 -5.17 -30.55 12.47
C LEU A 429 -4.27 -29.73 11.54
N GLY A 430 -4.32 -29.96 10.23
CA GLY A 430 -3.60 -29.15 9.24
C GLY A 430 -4.08 -27.70 9.19
N LEU A 431 -5.33 -27.43 9.57
CA LEU A 431 -5.84 -26.07 9.68
C LEU A 431 -5.15 -25.27 10.79
N LEU A 432 -4.62 -25.92 11.83
CA LEU A 432 -3.90 -25.23 12.92
C LEU A 432 -2.62 -24.57 12.39
N ASP A 433 -1.90 -25.20 11.46
CA ASP A 433 -0.72 -24.61 10.84
C ASP A 433 -1.08 -23.35 10.03
N ILE A 434 -2.26 -23.31 9.41
CA ILE A 434 -2.73 -22.14 8.66
C ILE A 434 -3.13 -21.01 9.60
N LEU A 435 -3.68 -21.33 10.77
CA LEU A 435 -4.21 -20.35 11.72
C LEU A 435 -3.15 -19.77 12.67
N TYR A 436 -2.15 -20.55 13.06
CA TYR A 436 -1.23 -20.19 14.14
C TYR A 436 0.24 -20.10 13.73
N SER A 437 0.62 -20.51 12.53
CA SER A 437 1.99 -20.38 12.04
C SER A 437 2.20 -19.04 11.31
N PRO A 438 3.45 -18.69 10.96
CA PRO A 438 3.75 -17.56 10.07
C PRO A 438 3.05 -17.61 8.70
N LYS A 439 2.41 -18.74 8.34
CA LYS A 439 1.60 -18.88 7.11
C LYS A 439 0.22 -18.22 7.21
N PHE A 440 -0.17 -17.69 8.38
CA PHE A 440 -1.44 -17.00 8.56
C PHE A 440 -1.62 -15.86 7.55
N ASN A 441 -2.72 -15.92 6.79
CA ASN A 441 -3.06 -14.88 5.82
C ASN A 441 -4.58 -14.64 5.83
N LYS A 442 -5.00 -13.48 6.37
CA LYS A 442 -6.41 -13.09 6.48
C LYS A 442 -7.13 -13.16 5.13
N SER A 443 -6.52 -12.66 4.07
CA SER A 443 -7.10 -12.61 2.73
C SER A 443 -7.34 -13.99 2.16
N ARG A 444 -6.39 -14.91 2.34
CA ARG A 444 -6.54 -16.32 1.94
C ARG A 444 -7.66 -17.00 2.71
N ILE A 445 -7.77 -16.76 4.02
CA ILE A 445 -8.85 -17.31 4.85
C ILE A 445 -10.22 -16.74 4.43
N ALA A 446 -10.30 -15.43 4.17
CA ALA A 446 -11.52 -14.79 3.70
C ALA A 446 -11.94 -15.26 2.30
N ALA A 447 -10.99 -15.64 1.44
CA ALA A 447 -11.28 -16.10 0.08
C ALA A 447 -12.14 -17.37 0.04
N PHE A 448 -12.00 -18.26 1.02
CA PHE A 448 -12.83 -19.46 1.16
C PHE A 448 -14.34 -19.14 1.29
N CYS A 449 -14.71 -17.94 1.74
CA CYS A 449 -16.11 -17.52 1.82
C CYS A 449 -16.82 -17.59 0.45
N LYS A 450 -16.09 -17.46 -0.67
CA LYS A 450 -16.66 -17.63 -2.00
C LYS A 450 -17.11 -19.08 -2.23
N GLU A 451 -16.28 -20.05 -1.88
CA GLU A 451 -16.60 -21.47 -2.01
C GLU A 451 -17.74 -21.87 -1.07
N LEU A 452 -17.78 -21.31 0.15
CA LEU A 452 -18.94 -21.47 1.04
C LEU A 452 -20.24 -20.97 0.40
N ALA A 453 -20.21 -19.88 -0.37
CA ALA A 453 -21.38 -19.38 -1.07
C ALA A 453 -21.84 -20.34 -2.19
N GLU A 454 -20.90 -20.98 -2.87
CA GLU A 454 -21.18 -22.00 -3.89
C GLU A 454 -21.79 -23.26 -3.26
N VAL A 455 -21.26 -23.70 -2.11
CA VAL A 455 -21.82 -24.81 -1.33
C VAL A 455 -23.24 -24.50 -0.83
N ALA A 456 -23.49 -23.28 -0.32
CA ALA A 456 -24.84 -22.83 0.06
C ALA A 456 -25.80 -22.79 -1.13
N THR A 457 -25.32 -22.40 -2.32
CA THR A 457 -26.11 -22.41 -3.57
C THR A 457 -26.48 -23.84 -3.99
N GLY A 458 -25.65 -24.82 -3.66
CA GLY A 458 -25.95 -26.25 -3.81
C GLY A 458 -27.01 -26.78 -2.83
N GLY A 459 -27.50 -25.96 -1.89
CA GLY A 459 -28.54 -26.32 -0.93
C GLY A 459 -28.02 -26.91 0.38
N ASP A 460 -26.72 -26.80 0.66
CA ASP A 460 -26.12 -27.25 1.91
C ASP A 460 -26.64 -26.43 3.11
N ALA A 461 -27.31 -27.11 4.05
CA ALA A 461 -27.98 -26.46 5.17
C ALA A 461 -27.01 -25.76 6.13
N PHE A 462 -25.81 -26.32 6.34
CA PHE A 462 -24.80 -25.75 7.23
C PHE A 462 -24.19 -24.48 6.62
N ALA A 463 -23.87 -24.50 5.32
CA ALA A 463 -23.41 -23.31 4.62
C ALA A 463 -24.48 -22.19 4.63
N VAL A 464 -25.76 -22.54 4.41
CA VAL A 464 -26.87 -21.58 4.52
C VAL A 464 -26.98 -21.00 5.94
N GLU A 465 -26.81 -21.82 6.98
CA GLU A 465 -26.81 -21.37 8.38
C GLU A 465 -25.69 -20.36 8.65
N LEU A 466 -24.48 -20.59 8.15
CA LEU A 466 -23.34 -19.67 8.31
C LEU A 466 -23.63 -18.28 7.71
N PHE A 467 -24.24 -18.21 6.52
CA PHE A 467 -24.65 -16.93 5.93
C PHE A 467 -25.83 -16.29 6.67
N SER A 468 -26.79 -17.08 7.14
CA SER A 468 -27.87 -16.59 8.00
C SER A 468 -27.31 -15.95 9.27
N ASP A 469 -26.33 -16.59 9.92
CA ASP A 469 -25.64 -16.05 11.09
C ASP A 469 -24.91 -14.74 10.79
N ALA A 470 -24.29 -14.63 9.60
CA ALA A 470 -23.70 -13.37 9.14
C ALA A 470 -24.74 -12.26 8.99
N GLY A 471 -25.90 -12.58 8.40
CA GLY A 471 -27.04 -11.66 8.32
C GLY A 471 -27.53 -11.20 9.70
N LYS A 472 -27.63 -12.12 10.66
CA LYS A 472 -27.98 -11.79 12.05
C LYS A 472 -26.95 -10.83 12.68
N ALA A 473 -25.66 -11.10 12.50
CA ALA A 473 -24.60 -10.23 13.02
C ALA A 473 -24.69 -8.81 12.43
N LEU A 474 -24.95 -8.67 11.12
CA LEU A 474 -25.13 -7.37 10.48
C LEU A 474 -26.39 -6.64 10.98
N ALA A 475 -27.50 -7.35 11.18
CA ALA A 475 -28.70 -6.77 11.76
C ALA A 475 -28.47 -6.25 13.19
N GLN A 476 -27.66 -6.94 14.00
CA GLN A 476 -27.30 -6.46 15.34
C GLN A 476 -26.53 -5.13 15.29
N HIS A 477 -25.68 -4.91 14.28
CA HIS A 477 -25.03 -3.62 14.07
C HIS A 477 -26.04 -2.52 13.72
N LEU A 478 -27.00 -2.84 12.84
CA LEU A 478 -28.07 -1.91 12.47
C LEU A 478 -28.94 -1.53 13.67
N VAL A 479 -29.27 -2.50 14.53
CA VAL A 479 -30.04 -2.26 15.76
C VAL A 479 -29.25 -1.48 16.80
N ALA A 480 -27.92 -1.65 16.85
CA ALA A 480 -27.07 -0.87 17.74
C ALA A 480 -27.00 0.60 17.29
N ILE A 481 -26.81 0.84 15.98
CA ILE A 481 -26.67 2.20 15.44
C ILE A 481 -28.00 2.96 15.41
N SER A 482 -29.13 2.26 15.25
CA SER A 482 -30.46 2.88 15.24
C SER A 482 -30.81 3.59 16.56
N ARG A 483 -30.06 3.35 17.65
CA ARG A 483 -30.16 4.10 18.92
C ARG A 483 -29.80 5.57 18.78
N HIS A 484 -29.02 5.88 17.76
CA HIS A 484 -28.50 7.22 17.49
C HIS A 484 -29.25 7.91 16.34
N CYS A 485 -30.18 7.22 15.68
CA CYS A 485 -31.03 7.78 14.62
C CYS A 485 -32.22 8.55 15.19
N ASP A 486 -32.62 9.62 14.51
CA ASP A 486 -33.86 10.35 14.81
C ASP A 486 -35.12 9.59 14.32
N ASP A 487 -36.30 10.03 14.78
CA ASP A 487 -37.58 9.41 14.43
C ASP A 487 -37.97 9.53 12.94
N GLU A 488 -37.37 10.46 12.21
CA GLU A 488 -37.60 10.60 10.77
C GLU A 488 -36.86 9.50 10.01
N MET A 489 -35.60 9.27 10.38
CA MET A 489 -34.75 8.24 9.83
C MET A 489 -35.21 6.82 10.17
N LEU A 490 -35.73 6.60 11.37
CA LEU A 490 -36.22 5.29 11.81
C LEU A 490 -37.50 4.87 11.06
N ARG A 491 -38.27 5.82 10.51
CA ARG A 491 -39.44 5.50 9.66
C ARG A 491 -39.05 4.84 8.35
N GLU A 492 -37.98 5.31 7.72
CA GLU A 492 -37.45 4.74 6.47
C GLU A 492 -35.93 4.70 6.53
N LEU A 493 -35.38 3.71 7.25
CA LEU A 493 -33.95 3.62 7.53
C LEU A 493 -33.18 3.23 6.27
N PRO A 494 -32.40 4.14 5.65
CA PRO A 494 -31.65 3.83 4.45
C PRO A 494 -30.36 3.12 4.86
N VAL A 495 -30.11 1.94 4.30
CA VAL A 495 -28.91 1.15 4.60
C VAL A 495 -28.17 0.86 3.31
N LEU A 496 -26.94 1.36 3.22
CA LEU A 496 -26.06 1.12 2.10
C LEU A 496 -25.24 -0.16 2.32
N LEU A 497 -25.38 -1.14 1.43
CA LEU A 497 -24.66 -2.41 1.47
C LEU A 497 -23.38 -2.32 0.66
N VAL A 498 -22.24 -2.49 1.31
CA VAL A 498 -20.90 -2.45 0.69
C VAL A 498 -20.10 -3.69 1.05
N GLY A 499 -19.58 -4.38 0.03
CA GLY A 499 -18.73 -5.56 0.19
C GLY A 499 -19.20 -6.76 -0.64
N SER A 500 -18.26 -7.64 -0.99
CA SER A 500 -18.52 -8.78 -1.87
C SER A 500 -19.44 -9.85 -1.25
N VAL A 501 -19.51 -9.93 0.09
CA VAL A 501 -20.35 -10.89 0.83
C VAL A 501 -21.84 -10.70 0.49
N PHE A 502 -22.27 -9.47 0.19
CA PHE A 502 -23.66 -9.17 -0.18
C PHE A 502 -24.08 -9.77 -1.53
N LYS A 503 -23.16 -10.32 -2.34
CA LYS A 503 -23.53 -11.18 -3.48
C LYS A 503 -24.33 -12.42 -3.04
N SER A 504 -24.18 -12.82 -1.78
CA SER A 504 -24.91 -13.92 -1.13
C SER A 504 -26.09 -13.42 -0.26
N TRP A 505 -26.61 -12.22 -0.53
CA TRP A 505 -27.66 -11.58 0.29
C TRP A 505 -28.87 -12.48 0.55
N HIS A 506 -29.29 -13.29 -0.43
CA HIS A 506 -30.47 -14.14 -0.28
C HIS A 506 -30.38 -15.10 0.93
N PHE A 507 -29.19 -15.63 1.22
CA PHE A 507 -28.96 -16.48 2.40
C PHE A 507 -28.88 -15.66 3.69
N MET A 508 -28.23 -14.48 3.62
CA MET A 508 -28.07 -13.59 4.78
C MET A 508 -29.38 -12.96 5.23
N ARG A 509 -30.27 -12.67 4.27
CA ARG A 509 -31.59 -12.08 4.48
C ARG A 509 -32.39 -12.85 5.53
N ILE A 510 -32.27 -14.19 5.57
CA ILE A 510 -32.97 -15.06 6.52
C ILE A 510 -32.65 -14.65 7.97
N GLY A 511 -31.37 -14.58 8.32
CA GLY A 511 -30.96 -14.23 9.68
C GLY A 511 -31.05 -12.73 9.97
N PHE A 512 -30.86 -11.89 8.95
CA PHE A 512 -31.02 -10.44 9.07
C PHE A 512 -32.46 -10.08 9.41
N GLU A 513 -33.43 -10.55 8.62
CA GLU A 513 -34.85 -10.33 8.88
C GLU A 513 -35.29 -10.91 10.22
N ARG A 514 -34.86 -12.14 10.54
CA ARG A 514 -35.18 -12.77 11.82
C ARG A 514 -34.70 -11.89 12.97
N CYS A 515 -33.47 -11.38 12.92
CA CYS A 515 -32.91 -10.55 13.99
C CYS A 515 -33.65 -9.22 14.17
N ILE A 516 -34.12 -8.60 13.08
CA ILE A 516 -34.85 -7.32 13.16
C ILE A 516 -36.31 -7.54 13.58
N LYS A 517 -36.96 -8.59 13.07
CA LYS A 517 -38.36 -8.93 13.34
C LYS A 517 -38.57 -9.59 14.72
N ASP A 518 -37.55 -10.26 15.25
CA ASP A 518 -37.68 -10.98 16.52
C ASP A 518 -37.92 -9.99 17.67
N SER A 519 -39.14 -10.05 18.19
CA SER A 519 -39.67 -9.24 19.26
C SER A 519 -39.49 -9.88 20.64
N ASN A 520 -38.74 -10.98 20.77
CA ASN A 520 -38.55 -11.70 22.03
C ASN A 520 -37.12 -11.49 22.59
N GLY A 521 -36.86 -10.32 23.17
CA GLY A 521 -35.62 -10.03 23.90
C GLY A 521 -35.57 -8.60 24.44
N ALA A 522 -34.59 -8.26 25.29
CA ALA A 522 -34.44 -6.92 25.92
C ALA A 522 -34.17 -5.73 24.95
N VAL A 523 -34.23 -5.99 23.63
CA VAL A 523 -33.96 -5.04 22.52
C VAL A 523 -35.28 -4.64 21.82
N THR A 524 -36.40 -4.71 22.53
CA THR A 524 -37.77 -4.67 21.98
C THR A 524 -38.28 -3.29 21.57
N ASP A 525 -37.98 -2.23 22.32
CA ASP A 525 -38.57 -0.91 22.04
C ASP A 525 -37.93 -0.22 20.84
N LEU A 526 -36.69 -0.57 20.52
CA LEU A 526 -35.95 0.06 19.46
C LEU A 526 -36.15 -0.64 18.10
N ASN A 527 -36.24 -1.98 18.09
CA ASN A 527 -36.62 -2.73 16.89
C ASN A 527 -38.00 -2.32 16.37
N ARG A 528 -38.92 -1.99 17.28
CA ARG A 528 -40.27 -1.47 16.97
C ARG A 528 -40.29 -0.05 16.39
N ARG A 529 -39.22 0.73 16.57
CA ARG A 529 -39.14 2.09 16.01
C ARG A 529 -38.68 2.07 14.55
N ILE A 530 -38.05 0.98 14.10
CA ILE A 530 -37.65 0.82 12.70
C ILE A 530 -38.88 0.31 11.93
N ASN A 531 -39.56 1.20 11.20
CA ASN A 531 -40.77 0.81 10.46
C ASN A 531 -40.42 0.11 9.15
N ARG A 532 -39.37 0.60 8.48
CA ARG A 532 -38.96 0.14 7.16
C ARG A 532 -37.45 0.26 7.02
N VAL A 533 -36.82 -0.78 6.46
CA VAL A 533 -35.40 -0.75 6.08
C VAL A 533 -35.33 -0.76 4.56
N ILE A 534 -34.65 0.24 4.00
CA ILE A 534 -34.46 0.38 2.56
C ILE A 534 -33.00 0.08 2.24
N LEU A 535 -32.78 -1.03 1.53
CA LEU A 535 -31.43 -1.48 1.19
C LEU A 535 -30.99 -0.89 -0.14
N PHE A 536 -29.84 -0.23 -0.13
CA PHE A 536 -29.20 0.36 -1.29
C PHE A 536 -27.92 -0.41 -1.61
N GLN A 537 -27.63 -0.52 -2.90
CA GLN A 537 -26.31 -0.93 -3.38
C GLN A 537 -25.75 0.19 -4.24
N LEU A 538 -24.45 0.43 -4.12
CA LEU A 538 -23.76 1.39 -4.96
C LEU A 538 -23.73 0.88 -6.43
N GLU A 539 -24.06 1.74 -7.39
CA GLU A 539 -23.82 1.44 -8.82
C GLU A 539 -22.43 1.88 -9.28
N CYS A 540 -21.77 2.74 -8.51
CA CYS A 540 -20.39 3.16 -8.70
C CYS A 540 -19.50 2.68 -7.55
N SER A 541 -18.19 2.69 -7.73
CA SER A 541 -17.29 2.40 -6.61
C SER A 541 -17.44 3.45 -5.51
N ALA A 542 -17.35 3.07 -4.22
CA ALA A 542 -17.43 4.03 -3.11
C ALA A 542 -16.27 5.06 -3.11
N SER A 543 -15.25 4.79 -3.93
CA SER A 543 -14.23 5.76 -4.33
C SER A 543 -14.76 7.10 -4.83
N VAL A 544 -15.91 7.09 -5.50
CA VAL A 544 -16.57 8.30 -5.96
C VAL A 544 -17.02 9.16 -4.78
N GLY A 545 -17.53 8.55 -3.69
CA GLY A 545 -17.99 9.26 -2.49
C GLY A 545 -16.88 10.00 -1.75
N ALA A 546 -15.72 9.37 -1.58
CA ALA A 546 -14.57 10.02 -0.96
C ALA A 546 -13.93 11.11 -1.83
N ALA A 547 -13.94 10.93 -3.14
CA ALA A 547 -13.53 11.97 -4.07
C ALA A 547 -14.40 13.22 -3.90
N ILE A 548 -15.72 13.04 -3.73
CA ILE A 548 -16.67 14.14 -3.45
C ILE A 548 -16.41 14.80 -2.09
N LEU A 549 -16.15 14.03 -1.03
CA LEU A 549 -15.77 14.59 0.27
C LEU A 549 -14.55 15.50 0.15
N SER A 550 -13.56 15.05 -0.62
CA SER A 550 -12.36 15.81 -0.86
C SER A 550 -12.62 17.11 -1.64
N VAL A 551 -13.55 17.11 -2.61
CA VAL A 551 -13.98 18.33 -3.32
C VAL A 551 -14.68 19.29 -2.36
N LYS A 552 -15.61 18.79 -1.54
CA LYS A 552 -16.39 19.60 -0.60
C LYS A 552 -15.50 20.34 0.40
N GLN A 553 -14.45 19.69 0.89
CA GLN A 553 -13.51 20.29 1.82
C GLN A 553 -12.71 21.45 1.19
N ILE A 554 -12.43 21.39 -0.12
CA ILE A 554 -11.70 22.45 -0.85
C ILE A 554 -12.62 23.65 -1.15
N ASN A 555 -13.91 23.42 -1.35
CA ASN A 555 -14.88 24.46 -1.72
C ASN A 555 -15.69 25.02 -0.52
N ASP A 556 -15.18 24.90 0.71
CA ASP A 556 -15.88 25.31 1.94
C ASP A 556 -17.34 24.80 2.03
N GLY A 557 -17.59 23.58 1.55
CA GLY A 557 -18.91 22.95 1.59
C GLY A 557 -19.94 23.51 0.60
N LYS A 558 -19.58 24.42 -0.32
CA LYS A 558 -20.51 25.08 -1.26
C LYS A 558 -20.95 24.24 -2.47
N MET A 559 -20.62 22.95 -2.52
CA MET A 559 -21.03 22.07 -3.62
C MET A 559 -22.27 21.26 -3.21
N ASP A 560 -23.37 21.48 -3.92
CA ASP A 560 -24.65 20.82 -3.66
C ASP A 560 -24.65 19.37 -4.18
N LEU A 561 -25.10 18.42 -3.34
CA LEU A 561 -25.13 16.99 -3.69
C LEU A 561 -26.14 16.71 -4.82
N CYS A 562 -27.13 17.57 -4.99
CA CYS A 562 -28.17 17.45 -6.00
C CYS A 562 -27.67 17.69 -7.44
N ASP A 563 -26.50 18.30 -7.62
CA ASP A 563 -25.92 18.59 -8.94
C ASP A 563 -25.16 17.38 -9.55
N LEU A 564 -25.02 16.30 -8.80
CA LEU A 564 -24.32 15.07 -9.19
C LEU A 564 -25.23 14.14 -10.00
N LYS A 565 -25.37 14.39 -11.31
CA LYS A 565 -25.87 13.37 -12.24
C LYS A 565 -24.82 12.26 -12.41
N GLY A 566 -24.75 11.32 -11.48
CA GLY A 566 -23.81 10.19 -11.57
C GLY A 566 -23.72 9.26 -10.37
N ILE A 567 -24.18 9.67 -9.18
CA ILE A 567 -24.39 8.71 -8.07
C ILE A 567 -25.78 8.13 -8.25
N GLN A 568 -25.89 7.10 -9.07
CA GLN A 568 -27.06 6.26 -9.05
C GLN A 568 -26.80 5.17 -8.00
N SER A 569 -27.63 5.12 -6.96
CA SER A 569 -27.71 3.95 -6.09
C SER A 569 -28.91 3.14 -6.56
N LYS A 570 -28.70 1.86 -6.87
CA LYS A 570 -29.82 1.02 -7.26
C LYS A 570 -30.57 0.64 -6.00
N LYS A 571 -31.85 0.97 -5.95
CA LYS A 571 -32.75 0.36 -4.97
C LYS A 571 -32.76 -1.15 -5.26
N LEU A 572 -32.32 -1.96 -4.31
CA LEU A 572 -32.60 -3.39 -4.37
C LEU A 572 -34.12 -3.52 -4.29
N PHE A 573 -34.73 -4.28 -5.21
CA PHE A 573 -36.19 -4.47 -5.25
C PHE A 573 -36.78 -5.04 -3.94
N ASP A 574 -35.93 -5.51 -3.02
CA ASP A 574 -36.28 -5.99 -1.69
C ASP A 574 -36.49 -4.83 -0.71
N GLU A 575 -37.69 -4.28 -0.69
CA GLU A 575 -38.15 -3.45 0.42
C GLU A 575 -38.52 -4.34 1.60
N LEU A 576 -37.96 -4.07 2.78
CA LEU A 576 -38.35 -4.75 4.02
C LEU A 576 -39.30 -3.84 4.80
N GLN A 577 -40.61 -4.07 4.64
CA GLN A 577 -41.62 -3.56 5.57
C GLN A 577 -41.59 -4.41 6.84
N LEU A 578 -41.33 -3.77 7.97
CA LEU A 578 -41.25 -4.46 9.28
C LEU A 578 -42.61 -4.41 10.00
N TYR A 579 -43.43 -3.41 9.70
CA TYR A 579 -44.78 -3.23 10.23
C TYR A 579 -45.71 -2.65 9.14
N GLU A 580 -46.97 -3.11 9.10
CA GLU A 580 -48.09 -2.49 8.35
C GLU A 580 -48.77 -1.41 9.18
#